data_AF-A0A3D1CIN6-F1
#
_entry.id   AF-A0A3D1CIN6-F1
#
_cell.length_a   1.000
_cell.length_b   1.000
_cell.length_c   1.000
_cell.angle_alpha   90.00
_cell.angle_beta   90.00
_cell.angle_gamma   90.00
#
_symmetry.space_group_name_H-M   'P 1'
#
loop_
_entity.id
_entity.type
_entity.pdbx_description
1 polymer ?
#
loop_
_entity_poly.entity_id
_entity_poly.type
_entity_poly.pdbx_seq_one_letter_code
_entity_poly.pdbx_strand_id
1 'polypeptide(L)' 'MQPKQKMIHIVGTAIEKVLRKKSTQQINLASESARYEIASEILDDVLRTIEKPEFKEGVKNGSK' A
#
# COMPACT_ATOMS: atom_id res chain seq x y z
N MET A 1 -16.54 7.72 3.31
CA MET A 1 -15.56 7.14 4.25
C MET A 1 -14.98 8.27 5.09
N GLN A 2 -14.92 8.15 6.43
CA GLN A 2 -14.37 9.22 7.28
C GLN A 2 -12.85 9.40 7.05
N PRO A 3 -12.25 10.58 7.31
CA PRO A 3 -10.82 10.83 7.09
C PRO A 3 -9.91 9.77 7.74
N LYS A 4 -10.21 9.36 8.98
CA LYS A 4 -9.51 8.28 9.68
C LYS A 4 -9.58 6.95 8.93
N GLN A 5 -10.76 6.57 8.45
CA GLN A 5 -10.96 5.32 7.70
C GLN A 5 -10.24 5.36 6.34
N LYS A 6 -10.23 6.51 5.67
CA LYS A 6 -9.49 6.72 4.41
C LYS A 6 -7.98 6.54 4.62
N MET A 7 -7.44 7.08 5.71
CA MET A 7 -6.02 6.91 6.04
C MET A 7 -5.66 5.46 6.37
N ILE A 8 -6.49 4.78 7.18
CA ILE A 8 -6.34 3.35 7.48
C ILE A 8 -6.35 2.53 6.20
N HIS A 9 -7.24 2.85 5.26
CA HIS A 9 -7.33 2.15 3.98
C HIS A 9 -6.06 2.34 3.13
N ILE A 10 -5.59 3.58 2.97
CA ILE A 10 -4.36 3.88 2.20
C ILE A 10 -3.16 3.10 2.77
N VAL A 11 -2.95 3.20 4.09
CA VAL A 11 -1.82 2.52 4.75
C VAL A 11 -1.97 1.01 4.67
N GLY A 12 -3.17 0.47 4.93
CA GLY A 12 -3.44 -0.97 4.86
C GLY A 12 -3.20 -1.55 3.47
N THR A 13 -3.65 -0.87 2.42
CA THR A 13 -3.44 -1.29 1.03
C THR A 13 -1.96 -1.26 0.64
N ALA A 14 -1.22 -0.23 1.03
CA ALA A 14 0.23 -0.16 0.78
C ALA A 14 0.98 -1.30 1.46
N ILE A 15 0.68 -1.58 2.73
CA ILE A 15 1.26 -2.71 3.47
C ILE A 15 0.95 -4.03 2.76
N GLU A 16 -0.33 -4.28 2.43
CA GLU A 16 -0.75 -5.53 1.77
C GLU A 16 -0.02 -5.74 0.45
N LYS A 17 0.06 -4.71 -0.40
CA LYS A 17 0.71 -4.77 -1.71
C LYS A 17 2.19 -5.10 -1.59
N VAL A 18 2.92 -4.44 -0.70
CA VAL A 18 4.35 -4.70 -0.51
C VAL A 18 4.56 -6.10 0.08
N LEU A 19 3.81 -6.49 1.11
CA LEU A 19 3.94 -7.83 1.70
C LEU A 19 3.60 -8.95 0.71
N ARG A 20 2.59 -8.76 -0.16
CA ARG A 20 2.29 -9.70 -1.26
C ARG A 20 3.39 -9.78 -2.31
N LYS A 21 4.01 -8.65 -2.68
CA LYS A 21 5.17 -8.63 -3.60
C LYS A 21 6.37 -9.36 -3.00
N LYS A 22 6.58 -9.19 -1.69
CA LYS A 22 7.71 -9.74 -0.95
C LYS A 22 7.49 -11.21 -0.54
N SER A 23 6.26 -11.70 -0.45
CA SER A 23 5.97 -13.10 -0.05
C SER A 23 6.47 -14.15 -1.03
N THR A 24 6.69 -13.78 -2.30
CA THR A 24 7.27 -14.65 -3.33
C THR A 24 8.80 -14.58 -3.36
N GLN A 25 9.42 -13.83 -2.46
CA GLN A 25 10.88 -13.63 -2.39
C GLN A 25 11.43 -14.24 -1.11
N GLN A 26 12.65 -14.78 -1.17
CA GLN A 26 13.35 -15.23 0.03
C GLN A 26 13.96 -14.03 0.74
N ILE A 27 13.25 -13.50 1.74
CA ILE A 27 13.67 -12.32 2.50
C ILE A 27 14.11 -12.72 3.89
N ASN A 28 15.31 -12.27 4.27
CA ASN A 28 15.77 -12.38 5.65
C ASN A 28 15.27 -11.20 6.49
N LEU A 29 14.15 -11.38 7.19
CA LEU A 29 13.61 -10.35 8.09
C LEU A 29 14.50 -10.05 9.31
N ALA A 30 15.51 -10.88 9.61
CA ALA A 30 16.52 -10.55 10.62
C ALA A 30 17.50 -9.46 10.14
N SER A 31 17.64 -9.28 8.82
CA SER A 31 18.44 -8.19 8.25
C SER A 31 17.75 -6.85 8.45
N GLU A 32 18.45 -5.92 9.10
CA GLU A 32 18.01 -4.54 9.27
C GLU A 32 17.76 -3.85 7.92
N SER A 33 18.68 -4.01 6.96
CA SER A 33 18.53 -3.44 5.62
C SER A 33 17.29 -3.94 4.91
N ALA A 34 16.98 -5.24 5.01
CA ALA A 34 15.77 -5.81 4.40
C ALA A 34 14.48 -5.25 5.03
N ARG A 35 14.47 -5.05 6.36
CA ARG A 35 13.33 -4.42 7.05
C ARG A 35 13.16 -2.96 6.63
N TYR A 36 14.25 -2.20 6.51
CA TYR A 36 14.20 -0.82 6.04
C TYR A 36 13.71 -0.73 4.60
N GLU A 37 14.19 -1.59 3.71
CA GLU A 37 13.76 -1.60 2.31
C GLU A 37 12.23 -1.81 2.22
N ILE A 38 11.68 -2.77 2.97
CA ILE A 38 10.22 -3.00 3.05
C ILE A 38 9.49 -1.77 3.59
N ALA A 39 9.99 -1.18 4.69
CA ALA A 39 9.36 -0.01 5.30
C ALA A 39 9.38 1.20 4.37
N SER A 40 10.48 1.44 3.67
CA SER A 40 10.64 2.51 2.69
C SER A 40 9.72 2.32 1.48
N GLU A 41 9.58 1.10 0.96
CA GLU A 41 8.63 0.80 -0.12
C GLU A 41 7.18 1.07 0.30
N ILE A 42 6.78 0.67 1.52
CA ILE A 42 5.44 0.95 2.05
C ILE A 42 5.21 2.45 2.18
N LEU A 43 6.17 3.17 2.77
CA LEU A 43 6.05 4.61 2.99
C LEU A 43 5.98 5.39 1.68
N ASP A 44 6.80 5.04 0.69
CA ASP A 44 6.75 5.67 -0.65
C ASP A 44 5.37 5.48 -1.31
N ASP A 45 4.79 4.27 -1.24
CA ASP A 45 3.46 4.00 -1.82
C ASP A 45 2.35 4.79 -1.08
N VAL A 46 2.44 4.91 0.26
CA VAL A 46 1.54 5.76 1.06
C VAL A 46 1.64 7.22 0.63
N LEU A 47 2.85 7.78 0.58
CA LEU A 47 3.08 9.18 0.27
C LEU A 47 2.64 9.53 -1.16
N ARG A 48 2.94 8.67 -2.14
CA ARG A 48 2.46 8.82 -3.52
C ARG A 48 0.94 8.78 -3.63
N THR A 49 0.29 7.91 -2.86
CA THR A 49 -1.18 7.82 -2.81
C THR A 49 -1.79 9.06 -2.16
N ILE A 50 -1.12 9.67 -1.19
CA ILE A 50 -1.57 10.93 -0.58
C ILE A 50 -1.37 12.11 -1.55
N GLU A 51 -0.22 12.18 -2.23
CA GLU A 51 0.11 13.23 -3.20
C GLU A 51 -0.81 13.19 -4.43
N LYS A 52 -1.07 11.99 -4.95
CA LYS A 52 -1.95 11.74 -6.09
C LYS A 52 -2.98 10.67 -5.71
N PRO A 53 -4.05 11.06 -5.00
CA PRO A 53 -5.09 10.13 -4.63
C PRO A 53 -5.82 9.69 -5.90
N GLU A 54 -5.49 8.51 -6.41
CA GLU A 54 -6.33 7.78 -7.38
C GLU A 54 -7.60 7.30 -6.66
N PHE A 55 -8.42 8.23 -6.17
CA PHE A 55 -9.77 7.92 -5.72
C PHE A 55 -10.64 7.69 -6.95
N LYS A 56 -10.68 6.46 -7.44
CA LYS A 56 -11.77 6.04 -8.34
C LYS A 56 -13.03 5.89 -7.49
N GLU A 57 -13.74 6.99 -7.25
CA GLU A 57 -15.13 6.90 -6.81
C GLU A 57 -15.93 6.19 -7.91
N GLY A 58 -16.33 4.94 -7.65
CA GLY A 58 -17.33 4.24 -8.42
C GLY A 58 -16.90 3.78 -9.82
N VAL A 59 -16.18 2.65 -9.90
CA VAL A 59 -16.44 1.73 -11.00
C VAL A 59 -17.79 1.05 -10.73
N LYS A 60 -18.89 1.74 -11.03
CA LYS A 60 -20.14 1.07 -11.42
C LYS A 60 -20.04 0.76 -12.91
N ASN A 61 -19.22 -0.23 -13.27
CA ASN A 61 -19.34 -0.87 -14.57
C ASN A 61 -20.29 -2.05 -14.46
N GLY A 62 -21.55 -1.76 -14.76
CA GLY A 62 -22.50 -2.67 -15.41
C GLY A 62 -23.39 -1.75 -16.23
N SER A 63 -23.08 -1.46 -17.50
CA SER A 63 -23.22 -2.32 -18.69
C SER A 63 -24.69 -2.70 -18.97
N LYS A 64 -25.19 -2.11 -20.07
CA LYS A 64 -26.49 -2.24 -20.76
C LYS A 64 -27.64 -1.39 -20.23
#